data_AF-A0A6I9PCI6-F1
#
_entry.id   AF-A0A6I9PCI6-F1
#
_cell.length_a   1.000
_cell.length_b   1.000
_cell.length_c   1.000
_cell.angle_alpha   90.00
_cell.angle_beta   90.00
_cell.angle_gamma   90.00
#
_symmetry.space_group_name_H-M   'P 1'
#
loop_
_entity.id
_entity.type
_entity.pdbx_description
1 polymer ?
#
loop_
_entity_poly.entity_id
_entity_poly.type
_entity_poly.pdbx_seq_one_letter_code
_entity_poly.pdbx_strand_id
1 'polypeptide(L)'
;MNKNETAVREEMVHLANFIDSIYIQLNVRVVLVGLEIWTQQNLISTEGGAGEVLSRFTQWREKDLVPRRRHDSAQLILKKSFGVTAGMAFVSTVCSRSHGGGINAFTNNNIPSFASIVAHELGHNLGMNHDNGRSCTCPTGACIMNSGATGSRNFSSCSADDFEKMILSTGGTCLLNVPRPDEAYSAPFCGNRLVDMGEECDCGSEKVCGS
;
A
#
# COMPACT_ATOMS: atom_id res chain seq x y z
N MET A 1 -6.76 -4.13 22.77
CA MET A 1 -5.83 -4.99 21.99
C MET A 1 -4.62 -5.27 22.87
N ASN A 2 -4.16 -6.53 22.93
CA ASN A 2 -2.98 -6.94 23.67
C ASN A 2 -1.78 -6.04 23.30
N LYS A 3 -1.21 -5.39 24.31
CA LYS A 3 -0.22 -4.31 24.18
C LYS A 3 1.17 -4.87 23.90
N ASN A 4 1.44 -5.20 22.64
CA ASN A 4 2.81 -5.40 22.19
C ASN A 4 3.04 -4.63 20.89
N GLU A 5 3.52 -3.40 21.02
CA GLU A 5 3.88 -2.54 19.88
C GLU A 5 4.91 -3.21 18.97
N THR A 6 5.81 -4.03 19.53
CA THR A 6 6.78 -4.82 18.77
C THR A 6 6.07 -5.83 17.87
N ALA A 7 5.08 -6.55 18.38
CA ALA A 7 4.32 -7.52 17.58
C ALA A 7 3.54 -6.83 16.45
N VAL A 8 2.93 -5.67 16.73
CA VAL A 8 2.26 -4.87 15.68
C VAL A 8 3.27 -4.41 14.64
N ARG A 9 4.45 -3.94 15.06
CA ARG A 9 5.51 -3.52 14.13
C ARG A 9 5.95 -4.67 13.23
N GLU A 10 6.25 -5.84 13.79
CA GLU A 10 6.62 -7.04 13.02
C GLU A 10 5.53 -7.43 12.01
N GLU A 11 4.27 -7.41 12.45
CA GLU A 11 3.12 -7.70 11.59
C GLU A 11 3.01 -6.71 10.41
N MET A 12 3.25 -5.41 10.65
CA MET A 12 3.23 -4.38 9.61
C MET A 12 4.40 -4.49 8.64
N VAL A 13 5.59 -4.91 9.09
CA VAL A 13 6.73 -5.22 8.21
C VAL A 13 6.40 -6.39 7.30
N HIS A 14 5.81 -7.47 7.84
CA HIS A 14 5.37 -8.60 7.02
C HIS A 14 4.30 -8.19 6.00
N LEU A 15 3.33 -7.37 6.40
CA LEU A 15 2.32 -6.83 5.50
C LEU A 15 2.95 -6.03 4.35
N ALA A 16 3.90 -5.13 4.65
CA ALA A 16 4.61 -4.35 3.64
C ALA A 16 5.36 -5.23 2.64
N ASN A 17 6.05 -6.27 3.12
CA ASN A 17 6.76 -7.23 2.25
C ASN A 17 5.81 -8.00 1.32
N PHE A 18 4.62 -8.39 1.79
CA PHE A 18 3.61 -9.00 0.93
C PHE A 18 3.12 -8.03 -0.14
N ILE A 19 2.87 -6.78 0.22
CA ILE A 19 2.43 -5.74 -0.73
C ILE A 19 3.53 -5.49 -1.78
N ASP A 20 4.79 -5.34 -1.36
CA ASP A 20 5.93 -5.18 -2.29
C ASP A 20 5.99 -6.34 -3.29
N SER A 21 5.88 -7.59 -2.81
CA SER A 21 5.88 -8.78 -3.67
C SER A 21 4.77 -8.79 -4.73
N ILE A 22 3.62 -8.19 -4.41
CA ILE A 22 2.50 -8.05 -5.35
C ILE A 22 2.85 -7.01 -6.44
N TYR A 23 3.40 -5.87 -6.05
CA TYR A 23 3.68 -4.73 -6.93
C TYR A 23 4.88 -4.91 -7.87
N ILE A 24 5.76 -5.89 -7.61
CA ILE A 24 6.84 -6.28 -8.53
C ILE A 24 6.30 -6.58 -9.94
N GLN A 25 5.08 -7.12 -10.05
CA GLN A 25 4.41 -7.40 -11.34
C GLN A 25 4.23 -6.15 -12.21
N LEU A 26 4.16 -4.97 -11.59
CA LEU A 26 4.00 -3.68 -12.25
C LEU A 26 5.30 -2.86 -12.25
N ASN A 27 6.44 -3.49 -11.92
CA ASN A 27 7.72 -2.82 -11.74
C ASN A 27 7.69 -1.68 -10.72
N VAL A 28 6.86 -1.84 -9.67
CA VAL A 28 6.74 -0.89 -8.56
C VAL A 28 7.31 -1.53 -7.30
N ARG A 29 8.00 -0.73 -6.50
CA ARG A 29 8.51 -1.12 -5.18
C ARG A 29 7.72 -0.41 -4.10
N VAL A 30 7.26 -1.16 -3.09
CA VAL A 30 6.55 -0.62 -1.94
C VAL A 30 7.44 -0.76 -0.71
N VAL A 31 7.89 0.37 -0.18
CA VAL A 31 8.80 0.41 0.97
C VAL A 31 8.09 1.08 2.14
N LEU A 32 8.11 0.42 3.31
CA LEU A 32 7.57 0.99 4.55
C LEU A 32 8.55 2.02 5.13
N VAL A 33 8.31 3.31 4.87
CA VAL A 33 9.21 4.40 5.30
C VAL A 33 8.81 5.06 6.64
N GLY A 34 7.71 4.62 7.23
CA GLY A 34 7.19 5.13 8.50
C GLY A 34 6.04 4.30 9.03
N LEU A 35 5.96 4.20 10.36
CA LEU A 35 4.90 3.47 11.07
C LEU A 35 4.49 4.27 12.32
N GLU A 36 3.21 4.63 12.41
CA GLU A 36 2.62 5.25 13.61
C GLU A 36 1.56 4.34 14.21
N ILE A 37 1.72 4.00 15.49
CA ILE A 37 0.77 3.20 16.25
C ILE A 37 0.08 4.12 17.27
N TRP A 38 -1.23 4.28 17.13
CA TRP A 38 -2.03 5.13 18.01
C TRP A 38 -2.38 4.40 19.32
N THR A 39 -1.43 4.38 20.26
CA THR A 39 -1.53 3.56 21.48
C THR A 39 -2.32 4.20 22.62
N GLN A 40 -2.40 5.52 22.66
CA GLN A 40 -3.15 6.27 23.69
C GLN A 40 -4.61 6.47 23.29
N GLN A 41 -4.83 7.00 22.08
CA GLN A 41 -6.15 7.23 21.50
C GLN A 41 -6.04 7.39 19.98
N ASN A 42 -7.16 7.24 19.27
CA ASN A 42 -7.20 7.54 17.85
C ASN A 42 -6.99 9.04 17.60
N LEU A 43 -6.14 9.41 16.65
CA LEU A 43 -5.87 10.81 16.31
C LEU A 43 -6.98 11.45 15.45
N ILE A 44 -7.88 10.62 14.91
CA ILE A 44 -9.09 11.04 14.21
C ILE A 44 -10.30 10.27 14.78
N SER A 45 -11.50 10.84 14.61
CA SER A 45 -12.72 10.07 14.82
C SER A 45 -12.85 8.98 13.76
N THR A 46 -13.03 7.73 14.21
CA THR A 46 -13.26 6.57 13.36
C THR A 46 -14.74 6.24 13.18
N GLU A 47 -15.64 7.11 13.62
CA GLU A 47 -17.10 6.94 13.52
C GLU A 47 -17.64 7.24 12.11
N GLY A 48 -18.80 6.66 11.79
CA GLY A 48 -19.44 6.78 10.48
C GLY A 48 -18.97 5.75 9.45
N GLY A 49 -19.30 6.02 8.18
CA GLY A 49 -18.97 5.16 7.04
C GLY A 49 -17.52 5.28 6.56
N ALA A 50 -17.09 4.36 5.67
CA ALA A 50 -15.72 4.32 5.16
C ALA A 50 -15.28 5.65 4.52
N GLY A 51 -16.13 6.28 3.71
CA GLY A 51 -15.81 7.55 3.06
C GLY A 51 -15.60 8.71 4.03
N GLU A 52 -16.38 8.75 5.13
CA GLU A 52 -16.20 9.76 6.17
C GLU A 52 -14.86 9.58 6.90
N VAL A 53 -14.53 8.34 7.25
CA VAL A 53 -13.26 8.02 7.93
C VAL A 53 -12.06 8.30 7.01
N LEU A 54 -12.16 7.95 5.72
CA LEU A 54 -11.14 8.27 4.72
C LEU A 54 -10.91 9.78 4.60
N SER A 55 -11.99 10.57 4.55
CA SER A 55 -11.91 12.03 4.49
C SER A 55 -11.20 12.60 5.73
N ARG A 56 -11.53 12.12 6.93
CA ARG A 56 -10.85 12.57 8.17
C ARG A 56 -9.38 12.14 8.20
N PHE A 57 -9.09 10.92 7.76
CA PHE A 57 -7.72 10.40 7.72
C PHE A 57 -6.83 11.18 6.75
N THR A 58 -7.31 11.46 5.55
CA THR A 58 -6.55 12.23 4.55
C THR A 58 -6.33 13.68 4.98
N GLN A 59 -7.32 14.31 5.63
CA GLN A 59 -7.14 15.63 6.25
C GLN A 59 -6.09 15.63 7.37
N TRP A 60 -6.11 14.63 8.26
CA TRP A 60 -5.08 14.47 9.29
C TRP A 60 -3.70 14.21 8.67
N ARG A 61 -3.62 13.35 7.65
CA ARG A 61 -2.37 13.10 6.92
C ARG A 61 -1.78 14.40 6.39
N GLU A 62 -2.58 15.22 5.72
CA GLU A 62 -2.14 16.48 5.14
C GLU A 62 -1.64 17.49 6.19
N LYS A 63 -2.38 17.63 7.29
CA LYS A 63 -2.13 18.63 8.34
C LYS A 63 -1.03 18.22 9.31
N ASP A 64 -0.97 16.94 9.66
CA ASP A 64 -0.15 16.45 10.76
C ASP A 64 0.97 15.51 10.28
N LEU A 65 0.70 14.55 9.39
CA LEU A 65 1.71 13.53 9.03
C LEU A 65 2.72 14.04 7.99
N VAL A 66 2.23 14.64 6.89
CA VAL A 66 3.06 15.14 5.78
C VAL A 66 4.14 16.14 6.26
N PRO A 67 3.85 17.10 7.17
CA PRO A 67 4.89 18.01 7.67
C PRO A 67 5.99 17.33 8.49
N ARG A 68 5.72 16.15 9.07
CA ARG A 68 6.65 15.47 9.99
C ARG A 68 7.50 14.40 9.31
N ARG A 69 6.98 13.75 8.27
CA ARG A 69 7.66 12.66 7.56
C ARG A 69 7.28 12.69 6.09
N ARG A 70 8.28 12.72 5.20
CA ARG A 70 8.06 12.56 3.76
C ARG A 70 7.61 11.12 3.46
N HIS A 71 6.56 10.98 2.66
CA HIS A 71 6.02 9.70 2.19
C HIS A 71 5.03 9.94 1.02
N ASP A 72 4.90 8.97 0.12
CA ASP A 72 4.15 9.14 -1.13
C ASP A 72 2.65 8.84 -0.98
N SER A 73 2.32 7.88 -0.12
CA SER A 73 0.95 7.51 0.29
C SER A 73 0.96 7.00 1.74
N ALA A 74 -0.17 7.09 2.44
CA ALA A 74 -0.35 6.49 3.77
C ALA A 74 -1.64 5.64 3.82
N GLN A 75 -1.58 4.51 4.51
CA GLN A 75 -2.70 3.58 4.63
C GLN A 75 -3.08 3.42 6.11
N LEU A 76 -4.31 3.80 6.48
CA LEU A 76 -4.83 3.60 7.83
C LEU A 76 -5.38 2.18 7.97
N ILE A 77 -4.91 1.44 8.97
CA ILE A 77 -5.37 0.09 9.26
C ILE A 77 -6.26 0.12 10.51
N LEU A 78 -7.49 -0.37 10.40
CA LEU A 78 -8.46 -0.36 11.50
C LEU A 78 -8.97 -1.77 11.80
N LYS A 79 -9.03 -2.15 13.08
CA LYS A 79 -9.80 -3.33 13.52
C LYS A 79 -11.29 -3.03 13.67
N LYS A 80 -11.86 -2.38 12.65
CA LYS A 80 -13.28 -2.00 12.55
C LYS A 80 -13.83 -2.48 11.21
N SER A 81 -15.07 -2.96 11.19
CA SER A 81 -15.80 -3.28 9.96
C SER A 81 -16.57 -2.07 9.44
N PHE A 82 -16.61 -1.90 8.12
CA PHE A 82 -17.47 -0.95 7.41
C PHE A 82 -18.60 -1.69 6.66
N GLY A 83 -19.05 -2.83 7.17
CA GLY A 83 -20.02 -3.69 6.50
C GLY A 83 -19.35 -4.50 5.40
N VAL A 84 -19.78 -4.31 4.15
CA VAL A 84 -19.21 -5.01 2.97
C VAL A 84 -17.94 -4.34 2.43
N THR A 85 -17.65 -3.11 2.87
CA THR A 85 -16.47 -2.36 2.43
C THR A 85 -15.23 -2.79 3.23
N ALA A 86 -14.29 -3.44 2.55
CA ALA A 86 -13.03 -3.89 3.15
C ALA A 86 -11.96 -2.77 3.22
N GLY A 87 -12.06 -1.77 2.34
CA GLY A 87 -11.16 -0.63 2.27
C GLY A 87 -11.76 0.49 1.44
N MET A 88 -11.12 1.66 1.47
CA MET A 88 -11.47 2.76 0.59
C MET A 88 -10.29 3.70 0.38
N ALA A 89 -10.07 4.13 -0.85
CA ALA A 89 -9.05 5.08 -1.25
C ALA A 89 -9.54 5.99 -2.38
N PHE A 90 -8.87 7.14 -2.53
CA PHE A 90 -9.07 8.01 -3.69
C PHE A 90 -8.27 7.49 -4.90
N VAL A 91 -8.82 7.68 -6.09
CA VAL A 91 -8.21 7.20 -7.34
C VAL A 91 -7.22 8.22 -7.90
N SER A 92 -6.06 7.76 -8.36
CA SER A 92 -5.02 8.59 -9.01
C SER A 92 -4.52 9.73 -8.12
N THR A 93 -4.39 9.47 -6.83
CA THR A 93 -3.97 10.45 -5.81
C THR A 93 -2.62 10.13 -5.17
N VAL A 94 -1.89 9.13 -5.65
CA VAL A 94 -0.48 8.95 -5.28
C VAL A 94 0.28 10.26 -5.48
N CYS A 95 1.22 10.59 -4.59
CA CYS A 95 1.91 11.88 -4.52
C CYS A 95 1.03 13.08 -4.11
N SER A 96 -0.30 12.96 -4.10
CA SER A 96 -1.17 14.06 -3.66
C SER A 96 -0.96 14.34 -2.18
N ARG A 97 -0.67 15.61 -1.87
CA ARG A 97 -0.54 16.07 -0.48
C ARG A 97 -1.83 15.88 0.31
N SER A 98 -2.99 16.11 -0.29
CA SER A 98 -4.28 16.11 0.40
C SER A 98 -5.02 14.77 0.31
N HIS A 99 -4.80 13.95 -0.72
CA HIS A 99 -5.61 12.74 -0.95
C HIS A 99 -4.79 11.44 -1.14
N GLY A 100 -3.47 11.49 -1.01
CA GLY A 100 -2.58 10.33 -1.16
C GLY A 100 -2.68 9.36 0.02
N GLY A 101 -3.73 8.54 0.04
CA GLY A 101 -3.90 7.51 1.06
C GLY A 101 -5.20 6.73 0.94
N GLY A 102 -5.35 5.77 1.85
CA GLY A 102 -6.50 4.87 1.94
C GLY A 102 -6.74 4.38 3.37
N ILE A 103 -7.89 3.74 3.58
CA ILE A 103 -8.24 3.07 4.84
C ILE A 103 -8.55 1.61 4.58
N ASN A 104 -8.22 0.73 5.53
CA ASN A 104 -8.27 -0.72 5.36
C ASN A 104 -8.79 -1.40 6.64
N ALA A 105 -9.83 -2.23 6.51
CA ALA A 105 -10.46 -2.94 7.61
C ALA A 105 -9.76 -4.30 7.85
N PHE A 106 -9.02 -4.42 8.94
CA PHE A 106 -8.34 -5.64 9.34
C PHE A 106 -9.18 -6.45 10.34
N THR A 107 -10.06 -7.31 9.82
CA THR A 107 -11.07 -8.03 10.63
C THR A 107 -10.81 -9.53 10.78
N ASN A 108 -10.04 -10.16 9.90
CA ASN A 108 -9.88 -11.62 9.85
C ASN A 108 -8.52 -12.14 10.37
N ASN A 109 -7.64 -11.26 10.88
CA ASN A 109 -6.27 -11.57 11.34
C ASN A 109 -5.44 -12.41 10.35
N ASN A 110 -5.73 -12.33 9.04
CA ASN A 110 -5.00 -13.05 8.00
C ASN A 110 -4.18 -12.04 7.17
N ILE A 111 -2.89 -11.92 7.48
CA ILE A 111 -2.02 -10.93 6.83
C ILE A 111 -1.90 -11.09 5.32
N PRO A 112 -1.70 -12.30 4.76
CA PRO A 112 -1.63 -12.43 3.30
C PRO A 112 -2.91 -12.00 2.57
N SER A 113 -4.09 -12.33 3.11
CA SER A 113 -5.36 -11.89 2.54
C SER A 113 -5.59 -10.40 2.75
N PHE A 114 -5.13 -9.85 3.87
CA PHE A 114 -5.21 -8.42 4.16
C PHE A 114 -4.26 -7.59 3.26
N ALA A 115 -3.10 -8.12 2.90
CA ALA A 115 -2.19 -7.51 1.94
C ALA A 115 -2.86 -7.26 0.58
N SER A 116 -3.74 -8.17 0.14
CA SER A 116 -4.55 -8.00 -1.07
C SER A 116 -5.49 -6.78 -0.97
N ILE A 117 -6.09 -6.54 0.19
CA ILE A 117 -6.95 -5.37 0.45
C ILE A 117 -6.12 -4.08 0.40
N VAL A 118 -4.99 -4.03 1.10
CA VAL A 118 -4.13 -2.84 1.09
C VAL A 118 -3.55 -2.57 -0.29
N ALA A 119 -3.19 -3.62 -1.05
CA ALA A 119 -2.77 -3.50 -2.44
C ALA A 119 -3.90 -3.01 -3.36
N HIS A 120 -5.16 -3.39 -3.11
CA HIS A 120 -6.31 -2.85 -3.83
C HIS A 120 -6.44 -1.34 -3.61
N GLU A 121 -6.41 -0.89 -2.36
CA GLU A 121 -6.57 0.53 -2.02
C GLU A 121 -5.37 1.38 -2.47
N LEU A 122 -4.15 0.85 -2.37
CA LEU A 122 -2.97 1.48 -2.95
C LEU A 122 -3.05 1.50 -4.49
N GLY A 123 -3.68 0.49 -5.11
CA GLY A 123 -3.94 0.42 -6.54
C GLY A 123 -4.83 1.56 -7.02
N HIS A 124 -5.90 1.87 -6.27
CA HIS A 124 -6.70 3.08 -6.50
C HIS A 124 -5.83 4.33 -6.44
N ASN A 125 -5.02 4.53 -5.39
CA ASN A 125 -4.12 5.69 -5.33
C ASN A 125 -3.20 5.78 -6.56
N LEU A 126 -2.76 4.63 -7.10
CA LEU A 126 -1.94 4.51 -8.31
C LEU A 126 -2.74 4.60 -9.63
N GLY A 127 -4.03 4.92 -9.57
CA GLY A 127 -4.88 5.22 -10.72
C GLY A 127 -5.70 4.05 -11.26
N MET A 128 -5.61 2.87 -10.65
CA MET A 128 -6.30 1.67 -11.12
C MET A 128 -7.78 1.74 -10.77
N ASN A 129 -8.66 1.43 -11.72
CA ASN A 129 -10.09 1.26 -11.47
C ASN A 129 -10.45 -0.21 -11.32
N HIS A 130 -11.68 -0.49 -10.87
CA HIS A 130 -12.15 -1.87 -10.80
C HIS A 130 -12.16 -2.56 -12.17
N ASP A 131 -11.90 -3.87 -12.16
CA ASP A 131 -11.90 -4.74 -13.35
C ASP A 131 -13.32 -5.07 -13.85
N ASN A 132 -14.34 -4.93 -13.00
CA ASN A 132 -15.70 -5.38 -13.27
C ASN A 132 -16.30 -4.69 -14.50
N GLY A 133 -16.90 -5.48 -15.41
CA GLY A 133 -17.53 -4.98 -16.63
C GLY A 133 -16.55 -4.54 -17.72
N ARG A 134 -15.25 -4.74 -17.53
CA ARG A 134 -14.19 -4.46 -18.52
C ARG A 134 -13.67 -5.76 -19.12
N SER A 135 -13.13 -5.68 -20.34
CA SER A 135 -12.46 -6.82 -20.99
C SER A 135 -11.01 -6.92 -20.53
N CYS A 136 -10.80 -7.31 -19.27
CA CYS A 136 -9.48 -7.45 -18.67
C CYS A 136 -8.99 -8.89 -18.74
N THR A 137 -7.70 -9.09 -19.03
CA THR A 137 -7.07 -10.40 -18.85
C THR A 137 -6.57 -10.52 -17.42
N CYS A 138 -6.98 -11.57 -16.73
CA CYS A 138 -6.52 -11.91 -15.38
C CYS A 138 -5.92 -13.32 -15.40
N PRO A 139 -4.72 -13.55 -14.82
CA PRO A 139 -4.11 -14.88 -14.74
C PRO A 139 -4.92 -15.88 -13.90
N THR A 140 -5.83 -15.37 -13.07
CA THR A 140 -6.68 -16.12 -12.14
C THR A 140 -8.15 -15.78 -12.37
N GLY A 141 -9.07 -16.43 -11.65
CA GLY A 141 -10.52 -16.15 -11.79
C GLY A 141 -10.93 -14.72 -11.45
N ALA A 142 -10.19 -14.06 -10.55
CA ALA A 142 -10.33 -12.63 -10.25
C ALA A 142 -8.97 -12.05 -9.85
N CYS A 143 -8.76 -10.77 -10.18
CA CYS A 143 -7.53 -10.03 -9.90
C CYS A 143 -7.74 -9.05 -8.73
N ILE A 144 -6.67 -8.43 -8.25
CA ILE A 144 -6.68 -7.52 -7.10
C ILE A 144 -7.73 -6.43 -7.25
N MET A 145 -7.87 -5.84 -8.44
CA MET A 145 -8.83 -4.76 -8.70
C MET A 145 -10.26 -5.25 -8.96
N ASN A 146 -10.60 -6.50 -8.64
CA ASN A 146 -12.00 -6.90 -8.55
C ASN A 146 -12.70 -6.12 -7.42
N SER A 147 -13.95 -5.70 -7.62
CA SER A 147 -14.72 -4.96 -6.62
C SER A 147 -15.01 -5.76 -5.34
N GLY A 148 -14.94 -7.08 -5.40
CA GLY A 148 -15.00 -7.97 -4.23
C GLY A 148 -13.61 -8.33 -3.71
N ALA A 149 -13.49 -8.47 -2.38
CA ALA A 149 -12.27 -8.94 -1.73
C ALA A 149 -12.05 -10.44 -2.01
N THR A 150 -11.30 -10.76 -3.07
CA THR A 150 -11.06 -12.14 -3.53
C THR A 150 -9.83 -12.79 -2.92
N GLY A 151 -8.94 -12.00 -2.30
CA GLY A 151 -7.64 -12.46 -1.80
C GLY A 151 -6.62 -12.75 -2.91
N SER A 152 -6.91 -12.34 -4.15
CA SER A 152 -5.98 -12.46 -5.29
C SER A 152 -4.69 -11.67 -5.06
N ARG A 153 -3.62 -12.12 -5.69
CA ARG A 153 -2.30 -11.46 -5.66
C ARG A 153 -1.85 -10.98 -7.04
N ASN A 154 -2.70 -11.12 -8.05
CA ASN A 154 -2.38 -10.75 -9.42
C ASN A 154 -3.14 -9.51 -9.83
N PHE A 155 -2.46 -8.61 -10.55
CA PHE A 155 -3.09 -7.51 -11.25
C PHE A 155 -3.56 -7.96 -12.64
N SER A 156 -4.62 -7.32 -13.13
CA SER A 156 -5.13 -7.57 -14.47
C SER A 156 -4.37 -6.74 -15.51
N SER A 157 -4.56 -7.04 -16.80
CA SER A 157 -4.07 -6.18 -17.88
C SER A 157 -4.59 -4.74 -17.77
N CYS A 158 -5.87 -4.58 -17.40
CA CYS A 158 -6.48 -3.26 -17.20
C CYS A 158 -5.84 -2.47 -16.05
N SER A 159 -5.45 -3.15 -14.97
CA SER A 159 -4.75 -2.51 -13.85
C SER A 159 -3.39 -1.96 -14.29
N ALA A 160 -2.65 -2.73 -15.10
CA ALA A 160 -1.39 -2.27 -15.68
C ALA A 160 -1.58 -1.06 -16.60
N ASP A 161 -2.58 -1.11 -17.50
CA ASP A 161 -2.90 0.00 -18.42
C ASP A 161 -3.30 1.28 -17.66
N ASP A 162 -4.09 1.15 -16.59
CA ASP A 162 -4.54 2.28 -15.79
C ASP A 162 -3.36 2.93 -15.04
N PHE A 163 -2.46 2.12 -14.49
CA PHE A 163 -1.24 2.61 -13.85
C PHE A 163 -0.33 3.33 -14.84
N GLU A 164 -0.09 2.76 -16.02
CA GLU A 164 0.70 3.40 -17.07
C GLU A 164 0.10 4.76 -17.48
N LYS A 165 -1.22 4.83 -17.69
CA LYS A 165 -1.92 6.08 -17.99
C LYS A 165 -1.75 7.12 -16.88
N MET A 166 -1.81 6.71 -15.62
CA MET A 166 -1.59 7.60 -14.48
C MET A 166 -0.17 8.17 -14.50
N ILE A 167 0.85 7.33 -14.73
CA ILE A 167 2.25 7.77 -14.83
C ILE A 167 2.43 8.75 -15.98
N LEU A 168 1.88 8.45 -17.17
CA LEU A 168 1.98 9.33 -18.34
C LEU A 168 1.27 10.68 -18.13
N SER A 169 0.17 10.70 -17.37
CA SER A 169 -0.63 11.90 -17.13
C SER A 169 -0.05 12.80 -16.02
N THR A 170 0.41 12.19 -14.92
CA THR A 170 0.85 12.92 -13.71
C THR A 170 2.37 13.09 -13.62
N GLY A 171 3.13 12.33 -14.41
CA GLY A 171 4.58 12.23 -14.35
C GLY A 171 5.12 11.36 -13.20
N GLY A 172 4.29 10.98 -12.22
CA GLY A 172 4.67 10.07 -11.13
C GLY A 172 5.91 10.51 -10.32
N THR A 173 6.19 11.81 -10.24
CA THR A 173 7.52 12.31 -9.84
C THR A 173 7.95 11.94 -8.42
N CYS A 174 7.00 11.76 -7.48
CA CYS A 174 7.34 11.31 -6.12
C CYS A 174 7.78 9.83 -6.06
N LEU A 175 7.45 9.03 -7.07
CA LEU A 175 7.76 7.60 -7.12
C LEU A 175 9.14 7.30 -7.69
N LEU A 176 9.82 8.32 -8.25
CA LEU A 176 11.12 8.16 -8.91
C LEU A 176 12.30 8.14 -7.93
N ASN A 177 12.09 8.57 -6.68
CA ASN A 177 13.13 8.53 -5.66
C ASN A 177 13.14 7.19 -4.92
N VAL A 178 14.32 6.61 -4.77
CA VAL A 178 14.53 5.46 -3.87
C VAL A 178 14.68 5.99 -2.44
N PRO A 179 13.92 5.46 -1.45
CA PRO A 179 14.09 5.85 -0.05
C PRO A 179 15.47 5.47 0.46
N ARG A 180 15.97 6.19 1.47
CA ARG A 180 17.28 5.87 2.04
C ARG A 180 17.21 4.58 2.88
N PRO A 181 18.33 3.85 3.02
CA PRO A 181 18.33 2.59 3.77
C PRO A 181 17.92 2.77 5.24
N ASP A 182 18.27 3.91 5.84
CA ASP A 182 17.91 4.27 7.22
C ASP A 182 16.45 4.71 7.39
N GLU A 183 15.71 4.91 6.29
CA GLU A 183 14.29 5.26 6.31
C GLU A 183 13.38 4.04 6.25
N ALA A 184 13.88 2.89 5.78
CA ALA A 184 13.11 1.67 5.57
C ALA A 184 12.93 0.86 6.86
N TYR A 185 11.69 0.44 7.13
CA TYR A 185 11.35 -0.53 8.16
C TYR A 185 11.43 -1.95 7.57
N SER A 186 12.64 -2.38 7.21
CA SER A 186 12.94 -3.74 6.76
C SER A 186 14.12 -4.30 7.55
N ALA A 187 14.15 -5.62 7.73
CA ALA A 187 15.41 -6.28 8.03
C ALA A 187 16.25 -6.25 6.75
N PRO A 188 17.55 -5.91 6.82
CA PRO A 188 18.43 -5.95 5.66
C PRO A 188 18.32 -7.29 4.92
N PHE A 189 18.09 -7.26 3.61
CA PHE A 189 17.98 -8.46 2.79
C PHE A 189 18.60 -8.26 1.41
N CYS A 190 19.77 -8.87 1.24
CA CYS A 190 20.45 -8.90 -0.06
C CYS A 190 19.64 -9.74 -1.06
N GLY A 191 19.22 -9.06 -2.13
CA GLY A 191 18.44 -9.62 -3.23
C GLY A 191 17.03 -9.06 -3.33
N ASN A 192 16.67 -8.04 -2.53
CA ASN A 192 15.39 -7.33 -2.66
C ASN A 192 15.50 -6.09 -3.58
N ARG A 193 16.64 -5.79 -4.21
CA ARG A 193 16.87 -4.58 -5.03
C ARG A 193 16.79 -3.24 -4.27
N LEU A 194 16.96 -3.25 -2.95
CA LEU A 194 17.10 -2.08 -2.11
C LEU A 194 18.46 -2.21 -1.42
N VAL A 195 19.35 -1.25 -1.59
CA VAL A 195 20.64 -1.29 -0.91
C VAL A 195 20.38 -1.05 0.58
N ASP A 196 20.50 -2.08 1.41
CA ASP A 196 20.27 -1.98 2.85
C ASP A 196 21.55 -1.54 3.61
N MET A 197 21.43 -1.22 4.90
CA MET A 197 22.60 -0.83 5.71
C MET A 197 23.62 -1.98 5.79
N GLY A 198 24.84 -1.74 5.29
CA GLY A 198 25.90 -2.74 5.22
C GLY A 198 26.08 -3.39 3.84
N GLU A 199 25.20 -3.07 2.89
CA GLU A 199 25.30 -3.52 1.50
C GLU A 199 25.98 -2.45 0.63
N GLU A 200 26.84 -2.87 -0.30
CA GLU A 200 27.42 -1.99 -1.31
C GLU A 200 26.51 -1.85 -2.54
N CYS A 201 25.74 -2.90 -2.84
CA CYS A 201 24.79 -2.98 -3.95
C CYS A 201 23.75 -4.08 -3.70
N ASP A 202 22.55 -3.92 -4.27
CA ASP A 202 21.55 -4.98 -4.37
C ASP A 202 20.90 -4.96 -5.77
N CYS A 203 21.17 -6.00 -6.55
CA CYS A 203 20.70 -6.21 -7.92
C CYS A 203 19.49 -7.17 -7.99
N GLY A 204 18.97 -7.63 -6.87
CA GLY A 204 17.92 -8.63 -6.77
C GLY A 204 18.46 -10.04 -6.57
N SER A 205 17.54 -11.02 -6.47
CA SER A 205 17.89 -12.44 -6.30
C SER A 205 18.90 -12.94 -7.34
N GLU A 206 19.65 -13.99 -7.01
CA GLU A 206 20.67 -14.58 -7.90
C GLU A 206 20.17 -14.86 -9.34
N LYS A 207 18.90 -15.29 -9.49
CA LYS A 207 18.29 -15.56 -10.80
C LYS A 207 18.17 -14.33 -11.70
N VAL A 208 18.09 -13.15 -11.11
CA VAL A 208 17.92 -11.86 -11.79
C VAL A 208 19.28 -11.19 -11.98
N CYS A 209 20.15 -11.26 -10.97
CA CYS A 209 21.40 -10.51 -11.00
C CYS A 209 22.45 -11.10 -11.96
N GLY A 210 22.29 -12.35 -12.39
CA GLY A 210 23.19 -13.04 -13.33
C GLY A 210 22.67 -13.17 -14.77
N SER A 211 21.55 -12.51 -15.12
CA SER A 211 20.93 -12.57 -16.46
C SER A 211 21.14 -11.29 -17.26
#